data_AF-G0R4T8-F1
#
_entry.id   AF-G0R4T8-F1
#
_cell.length_a   1.000
_cell.length_b   1.000
_cell.length_c   1.000
_cell.angle_alpha   90.00
_cell.angle_beta   90.00
_cell.angle_gamma   90.00
#
_symmetry.space_group_name_H-M   'P 1'
#
loop_
_entity.id
_entity.type
_entity.pdbx_description
1 polymer ?
#
loop_
_entity_poly.entity_id
_entity_poly.type
_entity_poly.pdbx_seq_one_letter_code
_entity_poly.pdbx_strand_id
1 'polypeptide(L)'
;MQTQDIRFGHIFDKKIRLQECSKTEKKQVDEDQENLLIIMYKKQDGEFNKIFFEDQQFKAHQLQQFIQKNELPLIMGFNEKAVEVIYKRNKDAVILVCWINCEKEEEVLKQLAKRKDKEFNIQFMISKIDDGFDYFERLIDFVGLQQQEQHQIVYAHPIGKGEELIRYILSQQIINQEIIIEFIEGVQTGKIVPFYKSQPIPDEDANDIIKVIVGQNFKQKIIDNQNDFLVLFYASWCGKSKEFEPKYQQLAKLLKPNKNLTLTKIEGSENDIPEIYYKGFPTLFVFQSLNKQQPFIYEGKMEVDEILNWLKEKINYQLILQKEEF
;
A
#
# COMPACT_ATOMS: atom_id res chain seq x y z
N MET A 1 -12.85 19.47 13.31
CA MET A 1 -12.51 18.03 13.34
C MET A 1 -13.54 17.30 14.18
N GLN A 2 -14.55 16.68 13.56
CA GLN A 2 -15.36 15.68 14.26
C GLN A 2 -14.58 14.35 14.16
N THR A 3 -13.81 14.03 15.20
CA THR A 3 -13.28 12.69 15.42
C THR A 3 -14.45 11.84 15.89
N GLN A 4 -15.06 11.05 15.01
CA GLN A 4 -16.29 10.29 15.31
C GLN A 4 -16.16 9.32 16.51
N ASP A 5 -14.93 8.99 16.94
CA ASP A 5 -14.66 8.07 18.05
C ASP A 5 -14.24 8.71 19.38
N ILE A 6 -14.04 10.03 19.45
CA ILE A 6 -13.62 10.71 20.69
C ILE A 6 -14.76 11.57 21.21
N ARG A 7 -15.20 11.25 22.44
CA ARG A 7 -16.24 12.00 23.14
C ARG A 7 -15.58 12.96 24.12
N PHE A 8 -16.00 14.22 24.05
CA PHE A 8 -15.57 15.26 24.98
C PHE A 8 -16.63 15.42 26.08
N GLY A 9 -16.17 15.57 27.31
CA GLY A 9 -16.99 15.90 28.46
C GLY A 9 -16.23 16.85 29.37
N HIS A 10 -16.95 17.57 30.23
CA HIS A 10 -16.35 18.45 31.23
C HIS A 10 -17.10 18.31 32.56
N ILE A 11 -16.41 18.63 33.65
CA ILE A 11 -16.98 18.63 35.00
C ILE A 11 -16.40 19.81 35.80
N PHE A 12 -17.26 20.52 36.52
CA PHE A 12 -16.87 21.67 37.36
C PHE A 12 -16.82 21.31 38.87
N ASP A 13 -16.90 20.03 39.21
CA ASP A 13 -16.88 19.56 40.59
C ASP A 13 -15.46 19.64 41.19
N LYS A 14 -15.27 20.53 42.18
CA LYS A 14 -13.99 20.75 42.86
C LYS A 14 -13.46 19.47 43.54
N LYS A 15 -14.33 18.62 44.11
CA LYS A 15 -13.91 17.40 44.82
C LYS A 15 -13.34 16.38 43.84
N ILE A 16 -14.02 16.17 42.71
CA ILE A 16 -13.55 15.25 41.67
C ILE A 16 -12.22 15.73 41.08
N ARG A 17 -12.09 17.04 40.82
CA ARG A 17 -10.83 17.65 40.36
C ARG A 17 -9.68 17.38 41.34
N LEU A 18 -9.87 17.70 42.62
CA LEU A 18 -8.83 17.51 43.65
C LEU A 18 -8.42 16.04 43.81
N GLN A 19 -9.40 15.12 43.75
CA GLN A 19 -9.15 13.68 43.83
C GLN A 19 -8.33 13.14 42.64
N GLU A 20 -8.53 13.69 41.44
CA GLU A 20 -7.76 13.28 40.26
C GLU A 20 -6.38 13.95 40.23
N CYS A 21 -6.28 15.22 40.62
CA CYS A 21 -5.00 15.92 40.77
C CYS A 21 -4.03 15.21 41.72
N SER A 22 -4.51 14.68 42.86
CA SER A 22 -3.67 13.98 43.83
C SER A 22 -3.04 12.69 43.30
N LYS A 23 -3.49 12.19 42.14
CA LYS A 23 -2.97 11.00 41.46
C LYS A 23 -1.89 11.32 40.42
N THR A 24 -1.62 12.61 40.19
CA THR A 24 -0.57 13.08 39.27
C THR A 24 0.71 13.41 40.01
N GLU A 25 1.86 13.42 39.31
CA GLU A 25 3.15 13.77 39.91
C GLU A 25 3.24 15.24 40.37
N LYS A 26 2.27 16.09 39.97
CA LYS A 26 2.12 17.48 40.43
C LYS A 26 1.55 17.49 41.87
N LYS A 27 2.40 17.17 42.84
CA LYS A 27 2.10 17.07 44.29
C LYS A 27 1.74 18.38 45.00
N GLN A 28 1.61 19.51 44.30
CA GLN A 28 1.14 20.76 44.88
C GLN A 28 0.12 21.38 43.94
N VAL A 29 -1.16 21.13 44.21
CA VAL A 29 -2.25 21.90 43.64
C VAL A 29 -2.63 22.93 44.69
N ASP A 30 -2.33 24.18 44.40
CA ASP A 30 -2.83 25.32 45.15
C ASP A 30 -4.37 25.30 45.07
N GLU A 31 -5.06 25.22 46.22
CA GLU A 31 -6.51 25.03 46.29
C GLU A 31 -7.29 26.19 45.64
N ASP A 32 -6.62 27.34 45.50
CA ASP A 32 -7.13 28.60 44.97
C ASP A 32 -6.75 28.84 43.50
N GLN A 33 -5.91 27.99 42.88
CA GLN A 33 -5.66 28.07 41.45
C GLN A 33 -6.68 27.27 40.62
N GLU A 34 -7.33 27.96 39.68
CA GLU A 34 -8.18 27.40 38.62
C GLU A 34 -7.35 26.62 37.58
N ASN A 35 -6.59 25.62 38.05
CA ASN A 35 -5.79 24.78 37.16
C ASN A 35 -6.71 23.83 36.38
N LEU A 36 -6.73 24.02 35.07
CA LEU A 36 -7.43 23.16 34.11
C LEU A 36 -6.76 21.77 34.11
N LEU A 37 -7.56 20.72 34.35
CA LEU A 37 -7.12 19.34 34.27
C LEU A 37 -7.80 18.67 33.08
N ILE A 38 -7.02 18.15 32.14
CA ILE A 38 -7.54 17.38 31.01
C ILE A 38 -7.02 15.95 31.13
N ILE A 39 -7.95 15.00 31.13
CA ILE A 39 -7.69 13.57 31.24
C ILE A 39 -8.30 12.89 30.02
N MET A 40 -7.49 12.12 29.31
CA MET A 40 -7.98 11.18 28.31
C MET A 40 -8.19 9.82 28.97
N TYR A 41 -9.42 9.31 28.84
CA TYR A 41 -9.77 7.96 29.25
C TYR A 41 -9.71 7.05 28.01
N LYS A 42 -8.79 6.11 28.02
CA LYS A 42 -8.57 5.19 26.91
C LYS A 42 -8.87 3.77 27.35
N LYS A 43 -9.83 3.11 26.69
CA LYS A 43 -10.14 1.71 26.95
C LYS A 43 -9.11 0.81 26.26
N GLN A 44 -8.44 -0.05 27.01
CA GLN A 44 -7.52 -1.07 26.54
C GLN A 44 -7.81 -2.37 27.30
N ASP A 45 -8.04 -3.47 26.58
CA ASP A 45 -8.33 -4.79 27.16
C ASP A 45 -9.47 -4.81 28.20
N GLY A 46 -10.51 -3.98 28.00
CA GLY A 46 -11.64 -3.90 28.91
C GLY A 46 -11.50 -2.85 30.02
N GLU A 47 -10.28 -2.37 30.28
CA GLU A 47 -9.98 -1.42 31.36
C GLU A 47 -9.73 0.00 30.83
N PHE A 48 -10.02 1.03 31.63
CA PHE A 48 -9.76 2.42 31.27
C PHE A 48 -8.43 2.90 31.85
N ASN A 49 -7.49 3.19 30.97
CA ASN A 49 -6.25 3.88 31.31
C ASN A 49 -6.45 5.39 31.23
N LYS A 50 -5.89 6.12 32.21
CA LYS A 50 -5.92 7.59 32.26
C LYS A 50 -4.59 8.14 31.75
N ILE A 51 -4.69 9.10 30.84
CA ILE A 51 -3.54 9.82 30.30
C ILE A 51 -3.77 11.30 30.58
N PHE A 52 -2.85 11.93 31.31
CA PHE A 52 -2.96 13.32 31.72
C PHE A 52 -2.32 14.24 30.67
N PHE A 53 -2.99 15.35 30.36
CA PHE A 53 -2.40 16.44 29.59
C PHE A 53 -1.60 17.33 30.53
N GLU A 54 -0.28 17.38 30.34
CA GLU A 54 0.62 17.99 31.32
C GLU A 54 0.95 19.47 31.07
N ASP A 55 0.48 20.04 29.96
CA ASP A 55 0.75 21.44 29.61
C ASP A 55 -0.02 22.42 30.50
N GLN A 56 0.69 23.43 31.00
CA GLN A 56 0.14 24.45 31.90
C GLN A 56 -0.61 25.55 31.16
N GLN A 57 -0.36 25.73 29.85
CA GLN A 57 -1.07 26.73 29.04
C GLN A 57 -2.03 26.00 28.11
N PHE A 58 -3.34 26.07 28.38
CA PHE A 58 -4.33 25.44 27.51
C PHE A 58 -4.33 26.10 26.12
N LYS A 59 -3.67 25.47 25.14
CA LYS A 59 -3.77 25.85 23.72
C LYS A 59 -4.43 24.73 22.93
N ALA A 60 -5.43 25.09 22.12
CA ALA A 60 -6.18 24.13 21.30
C ALA A 60 -5.28 23.23 20.44
N HIS A 61 -4.22 23.80 19.86
CA HIS A 61 -3.24 23.04 19.07
C HIS A 61 -2.49 21.99 19.89
N GLN A 62 -2.11 22.29 21.14
CA GLN A 62 -1.40 21.34 22.00
C GLN A 62 -2.33 20.21 22.46
N LEU A 63 -3.59 20.52 22.76
CA LEU A 63 -4.59 19.50 23.04
C LEU A 63 -4.81 18.59 21.81
N GLN A 64 -4.86 19.17 20.61
CA GLN A 64 -4.99 18.40 19.37
C GLN A 64 -3.80 17.45 19.18
N GLN A 65 -2.58 17.91 19.40
CA GLN A 65 -1.37 17.05 19.34
C GLN A 65 -1.40 15.95 20.41
N PHE A 66 -1.81 16.28 21.63
CA PHE A 66 -1.97 15.31 22.71
C PHE A 66 -2.99 14.22 22.35
N ILE A 67 -4.14 14.61 21.82
CA ILE A 67 -5.17 13.66 21.37
C ILE A 67 -4.61 12.78 20.25
N GLN A 68 -4.04 13.38 19.20
CA GLN A 68 -3.47 12.63 18.07
C GLN A 68 -2.40 11.63 18.49
N LYS A 69 -1.58 11.98 19.48
CA LYS A 69 -0.55 11.10 20.04
C LYS A 69 -1.15 9.89 20.79
N ASN A 70 -2.27 10.09 21.47
CA ASN A 70 -2.79 9.10 22.42
C ASN A 70 -4.06 8.36 21.94
N GLU A 71 -4.71 8.83 20.88
CA GLU A 71 -6.00 8.29 20.41
C GLU A 71 -5.91 6.89 19.80
N LEU A 72 -4.80 6.55 19.14
CA LEU A 72 -4.69 5.28 18.43
C LEU A 72 -4.53 4.12 19.42
N PRO A 73 -5.36 3.06 19.35
CA PRO A 73 -5.17 1.88 20.18
C PRO A 73 -3.82 1.21 19.86
N LEU A 74 -3.33 0.38 20.79
CA LEU A 74 -2.07 -0.38 20.56
C LEU A 74 -2.20 -1.26 19.33
N ILE A 75 -3.36 -1.88 19.16
CA ILE A 75 -3.75 -2.65 17.98
C ILE A 75 -5.08 -2.14 17.46
N MET A 76 -5.17 -1.97 16.14
CA MET A 76 -6.39 -1.57 15.44
C MET A 76 -6.96 -2.75 14.64
N GLY A 77 -8.28 -2.79 14.44
CA GLY A 77 -8.84 -3.52 13.30
C GLY A 77 -8.52 -2.79 11.99
N PHE A 78 -8.37 -3.51 10.89
CA PHE A 78 -8.11 -2.93 9.58
C PHE A 78 -9.41 -2.41 8.95
N ASN A 79 -9.60 -1.09 9.03
CA ASN A 79 -10.80 -0.38 8.57
C ASN A 79 -10.44 0.99 7.96
N GLU A 80 -11.43 1.83 7.67
CA GLU A 80 -11.21 3.19 7.13
C GLU A 80 -10.23 4.02 7.96
N LYS A 81 -10.29 3.91 9.30
CA LYS A 81 -9.38 4.64 10.19
C LYS A 81 -7.95 4.12 10.09
N ALA A 82 -7.78 2.80 9.96
CA ALA A 82 -6.46 2.20 9.72
C ALA A 82 -5.86 2.72 8.40
N VAL A 83 -6.66 2.82 7.33
CA VAL A 83 -6.25 3.39 6.05
C VAL A 83 -5.86 4.87 6.20
N GLU A 84 -6.64 5.69 6.94
CA GLU A 84 -6.24 7.07 7.26
C GLU A 84 -4.89 7.12 7.98
N VAL A 85 -4.66 6.25 8.96
CA VAL A 85 -3.41 6.23 9.72
C VAL A 85 -2.22 5.94 8.83
N ILE A 86 -2.33 4.97 7.93
CA ILE A 86 -1.24 4.61 7.01
C ILE A 86 -0.98 5.76 6.03
N TYR A 87 -2.01 6.14 5.26
CA TYR A 87 -1.86 7.08 4.15
C TYR A 87 -1.77 8.54 4.63
N LYS A 88 -2.78 9.03 5.34
CA LYS A 88 -2.90 10.46 5.69
C LYS A 88 -1.95 10.86 6.82
N ARG A 89 -1.59 9.94 7.71
CA ARG A 89 -0.63 10.22 8.80
C ARG A 89 0.78 9.73 8.52
N ASN A 90 1.01 9.12 7.35
CA ASN A 90 2.29 8.61 6.91
C ASN A 90 2.95 7.75 8.01
N LYS A 91 2.20 6.79 8.56
CA LYS A 91 2.64 5.93 9.66
C LYS A 91 2.83 4.51 9.16
N ASP A 92 4.00 3.94 9.43
CA ASP A 92 4.28 2.53 9.18
C ASP A 92 3.27 1.65 9.90
N ALA A 93 2.88 0.54 9.27
CA ALA A 93 1.98 -0.42 9.87
C ALA A 93 2.47 -1.85 9.73
N VAL A 94 2.26 -2.65 10.77
CA VAL A 94 2.40 -4.11 10.73
C VAL A 94 1.01 -4.69 10.87
N ILE A 95 0.58 -5.39 9.84
CA ILE A 95 -0.78 -5.90 9.69
C ILE A 95 -0.73 -7.43 9.72
N LEU A 96 -1.39 -8.03 10.70
CA LEU A 96 -1.71 -9.46 10.67
C LEU A 96 -2.96 -9.66 9.80
N VAL A 97 -2.77 -10.24 8.63
CA VAL A 97 -3.86 -10.69 7.75
C VAL A 97 -4.22 -12.12 8.17
N CYS A 98 -5.44 -12.32 8.66
CA CYS A 98 -5.90 -13.59 9.22
C CYS A 98 -7.12 -14.10 8.46
N TRP A 99 -7.03 -15.31 7.88
CA TRP A 99 -8.19 -15.94 7.27
C TRP A 99 -9.06 -16.61 8.32
N ILE A 100 -8.49 -17.58 9.05
CA ILE A 100 -9.23 -18.40 10.02
C ILE A 100 -8.25 -18.83 11.13
N ASN A 101 -8.73 -18.91 12.38
CA ASN A 101 -8.05 -19.51 13.54
C ASN A 101 -6.71 -18.85 13.97
N CYS A 102 -6.52 -17.54 13.81
CA CYS A 102 -5.25 -16.88 14.16
C CYS A 102 -5.16 -16.33 15.60
N GLU A 103 -5.91 -16.90 16.56
CA GLU A 103 -5.96 -16.41 17.94
C GLU A 103 -4.57 -16.33 18.60
N LYS A 104 -3.68 -17.27 18.23
CA LYS A 104 -2.31 -17.33 18.74
C LYS A 104 -1.46 -16.20 18.17
N GLU A 105 -1.54 -15.97 16.87
CA GLU A 105 -0.80 -14.94 16.15
C GLU A 105 -1.26 -13.54 16.58
N GLU A 106 -2.56 -13.36 16.82
CA GLU A 106 -3.11 -12.14 17.41
C GLU A 106 -2.54 -11.88 18.80
N GLU A 107 -2.42 -12.91 19.64
CA GLU A 107 -1.86 -12.79 20.98
C GLU A 107 -0.36 -12.45 20.93
N VAL A 108 0.39 -13.06 20.01
CA VAL A 108 1.79 -12.69 19.74
C VAL A 108 1.89 -11.20 19.38
N LEU A 109 1.03 -10.71 18.47
CA LEU A 109 1.02 -9.31 18.06
C LEU A 109 0.64 -8.38 19.23
N LYS A 110 -0.34 -8.77 20.07
CA LYS A 110 -0.74 -8.04 21.29
C LYS A 110 0.40 -7.91 22.28
N GLN A 111 1.13 -8.99 22.52
CA GLN A 111 2.28 -8.97 23.41
C GLN A 111 3.40 -8.08 22.86
N LEU A 112 3.66 -8.16 21.56
CA LEU A 112 4.64 -7.30 20.90
C LEU A 112 4.26 -5.82 21.00
N ALA A 113 3.00 -5.47 20.71
CA ALA A 113 2.51 -4.09 20.77
C ALA A 113 2.54 -3.49 22.20
N LYS A 114 2.55 -4.34 23.24
CA LYS A 114 2.64 -3.93 24.65
C LYS A 114 4.07 -3.77 25.16
N ARG A 115 5.08 -4.21 24.41
CA ARG A 115 6.48 -4.10 24.83
C ARG A 115 6.88 -2.64 25.05
N LYS A 116 7.57 -2.39 26.16
CA LYS A 116 8.12 -1.07 26.53
C LYS A 116 9.62 -0.97 26.25
N ASP A 117 10.29 -2.11 26.11
CA ASP A 117 11.72 -2.25 25.79
C ASP A 117 12.03 -1.96 24.32
N LYS A 118 11.02 -2.00 23.44
CA LYS A 118 11.15 -1.64 22.02
C LYS A 118 10.09 -0.62 21.64
N GLU A 119 10.53 0.59 21.31
CA GLU A 119 9.64 1.64 20.82
C GLU A 119 9.64 1.63 19.30
N PHE A 120 8.69 0.89 18.72
CA PHE A 120 8.44 0.94 17.29
C PHE A 120 7.55 2.14 16.98
N ASN A 121 7.99 3.04 16.11
CA ASN A 121 7.10 4.06 15.53
C ASN A 121 6.19 3.44 14.45
N ILE A 122 5.49 2.35 14.81
CA ILE A 122 4.70 1.51 13.92
C ILE A 122 3.30 1.36 14.53
N GLN A 123 2.29 1.28 13.69
CA GLN A 123 0.94 0.92 14.10
C GLN A 123 0.68 -0.56 13.86
N PHE A 124 0.35 -1.31 14.91
CA PHE A 124 -0.07 -2.70 14.76
C PHE A 124 -1.55 -2.79 14.42
N MET A 125 -1.89 -3.69 13.51
CA MET A 125 -3.24 -3.88 12.98
C MET A 125 -3.54 -5.36 12.78
N ILE A 126 -4.82 -5.71 12.85
CA ILE A 126 -5.34 -7.05 12.52
C ILE A 126 -6.43 -6.89 11.47
N SER A 127 -6.37 -7.68 10.41
CA SER A 127 -7.43 -7.81 9.41
C SER A 127 -7.92 -9.24 9.36
N LYS A 128 -9.24 -9.44 9.45
CA LYS A 128 -9.93 -10.74 9.43
C LYS A 128 -10.99 -10.79 8.34
N ILE A 129 -11.32 -12.01 7.90
CA ILE A 129 -12.35 -12.24 6.89
C ILE A 129 -13.74 -11.71 7.29
N ASP A 130 -14.02 -11.64 8.59
CA ASP A 130 -15.30 -11.20 9.16
C ASP A 130 -15.32 -9.72 9.57
N ASP A 131 -14.27 -8.95 9.28
CA ASP A 131 -14.19 -7.51 9.59
C ASP A 131 -15.26 -6.65 8.86
N GLY A 132 -15.92 -7.23 7.85
CA GLY A 132 -16.97 -6.59 7.05
C GLY A 132 -16.44 -5.54 6.07
N PHE A 133 -17.31 -5.03 5.20
CA PHE A 133 -17.04 -3.93 4.25
C PHE A 133 -15.88 -4.20 3.25
N ASP A 134 -15.61 -5.47 2.94
CA ASP A 134 -14.64 -5.93 1.94
C ASP A 134 -13.20 -5.42 2.15
N TYR A 135 -12.87 -4.85 3.32
CA TYR A 135 -11.53 -4.33 3.60
C TYR A 135 -10.48 -5.44 3.60
N PHE A 136 -10.84 -6.62 4.11
CA PHE A 136 -10.02 -7.81 4.06
C PHE A 136 -9.73 -8.24 2.62
N GLU A 137 -10.76 -8.31 1.76
CA GLU A 137 -10.61 -8.68 0.35
C GLU A 137 -9.72 -7.68 -0.39
N ARG A 138 -9.98 -6.37 -0.21
CA ARG A 138 -9.13 -5.32 -0.79
C ARG A 138 -7.70 -5.39 -0.31
N LEU A 139 -7.48 -5.68 0.97
CA LEU A 139 -6.16 -5.84 1.52
C LEU A 139 -5.46 -7.04 0.87
N ILE A 140 -6.12 -8.21 0.80
CA ILE A 140 -5.60 -9.42 0.16
C ILE A 140 -5.21 -9.16 -1.29
N ASP A 141 -6.09 -8.55 -2.07
CA ASP A 141 -5.83 -8.24 -3.48
C ASP A 141 -4.64 -7.28 -3.62
N PHE A 142 -4.56 -6.30 -2.71
CA PHE A 142 -3.48 -5.34 -2.64
C PHE A 142 -2.15 -5.99 -2.22
N VAL A 143 -2.15 -6.96 -1.30
CA VAL A 143 -0.93 -7.66 -0.87
C VAL A 143 -0.63 -8.89 -1.74
N GLY A 144 -1.47 -9.19 -2.73
CA GLY A 144 -1.29 -10.31 -3.66
C GLY A 144 -1.38 -11.67 -3.00
N LEU A 145 -2.12 -11.80 -1.90
CA LEU A 145 -2.21 -13.04 -1.15
C LEU A 145 -3.25 -13.99 -1.73
N GLN A 146 -2.91 -15.28 -1.68
CA GLN A 146 -3.82 -16.33 -2.12
C GLN A 146 -4.54 -16.93 -0.92
N GLN A 147 -5.80 -17.33 -1.13
CA GLN A 147 -6.68 -17.91 -0.09
C GLN A 147 -6.14 -19.18 0.60
N GLN A 148 -5.01 -19.73 0.13
CA GLN A 148 -4.37 -20.92 0.71
C GLN A 148 -3.50 -20.59 1.94
N GLU A 149 -3.20 -19.31 2.18
CA GLU A 149 -2.44 -18.88 3.36
C GLU A 149 -3.37 -18.75 4.57
N GLN A 150 -3.01 -19.36 5.71
CA GLN A 150 -3.82 -19.28 6.93
C GLN A 150 -3.74 -17.88 7.58
N HIS A 151 -2.54 -17.30 7.56
CA HIS A 151 -2.26 -15.97 8.05
C HIS A 151 -0.98 -15.42 7.41
N GLN A 152 -0.84 -14.10 7.42
CA GLN A 152 0.39 -13.46 6.99
C GLN A 152 0.66 -12.15 7.74
N ILE A 153 1.93 -11.80 7.91
CA ILE A 153 2.34 -10.48 8.43
C ILE A 153 2.83 -9.62 7.27
N VAL A 154 2.19 -8.48 7.12
CA VAL A 154 2.51 -7.46 6.11
C VAL A 154 3.06 -6.22 6.82
N TYR A 155 4.23 -5.76 6.38
CA TYR A 155 4.72 -4.43 6.70
C TYR A 155 4.32 -3.46 5.59
N ALA A 156 3.60 -2.41 5.96
CA ALA A 156 3.15 -1.34 5.09
C ALA A 156 3.94 -0.06 5.38
N HIS A 157 4.77 0.36 4.42
CA HIS A 157 5.60 1.56 4.52
C HIS A 157 5.10 2.64 3.55
N PRO A 158 4.45 3.73 4.04
CA PRO A 158 4.02 4.82 3.19
C PRO A 158 5.20 5.67 2.73
N ILE A 159 5.25 5.95 1.43
CA ILE A 159 6.23 6.84 0.79
C ILE A 159 5.51 8.02 0.12
N GLY A 160 6.25 9.07 -0.23
CA GLY A 160 5.67 10.24 -0.88
C GLY A 160 4.63 10.96 -0.02
N LYS A 161 4.74 10.90 1.32
CA LYS A 161 3.71 11.36 2.27
C LYS A 161 2.40 10.56 2.19
N GLY A 162 2.51 9.26 1.94
CA GLY A 162 1.39 8.34 1.82
C GLY A 162 0.68 8.47 0.48
N GLU A 163 1.39 8.82 -0.59
CA GLU A 163 0.87 8.70 -1.96
C GLU A 163 0.98 7.25 -2.47
N GLU A 164 2.02 6.55 -2.04
CA GLU A 164 2.29 5.16 -2.39
C GLU A 164 2.66 4.36 -1.15
N LEU A 165 2.60 3.04 -1.27
CA LEU A 165 2.90 2.11 -0.19
C LEU A 165 3.84 1.02 -0.67
N ILE A 166 5.01 0.94 -0.03
CA ILE A 166 5.90 -0.21 -0.17
C ILE A 166 5.41 -1.29 0.79
N ARG A 167 5.29 -2.51 0.28
CA ARG A 167 4.86 -3.69 1.04
C ARG A 167 6.08 -4.57 1.31
N TYR A 168 6.12 -5.19 2.48
CA TYR A 168 7.02 -6.30 2.76
C TYR A 168 6.20 -7.43 3.37
N ILE A 169 6.56 -8.65 3.03
CA ILE A 169 5.80 -9.84 3.43
C ILE A 169 6.71 -10.77 4.24
N LEU A 170 6.24 -11.19 5.41
CA LEU A 170 6.86 -12.27 6.16
C LEU A 170 6.25 -13.61 5.73
N SER A 171 6.96 -14.35 4.87
CA SER A 171 6.50 -15.62 4.31
C SER A 171 6.68 -16.85 5.22
N GLN A 172 6.85 -16.67 6.52
CA GLN A 172 7.04 -17.79 7.47
C GLN A 172 5.70 -18.28 8.00
N GLN A 173 5.50 -19.61 7.99
CA GLN A 173 4.29 -20.25 8.55
C GLN A 173 4.23 -20.15 10.08
N ILE A 174 5.38 -20.12 10.76
CA ILE A 174 5.45 -19.98 12.22
C ILE A 174 5.76 -18.52 12.52
N ILE A 175 4.96 -17.93 13.41
CA ILE A 175 5.11 -16.54 13.82
C ILE A 175 5.25 -16.47 15.35
N ASN A 176 6.26 -15.76 15.81
CA ASN A 176 6.48 -15.42 17.22
C ASN A 176 7.01 -13.99 17.34
N GLN A 177 7.24 -13.51 18.57
CA GLN A 177 7.68 -12.13 18.80
C GLN A 177 9.05 -11.87 18.16
N GLU A 178 10.00 -12.78 18.33
CA GLU A 178 11.37 -12.65 17.84
C GLU A 178 11.41 -12.54 16.31
N ILE A 179 10.65 -13.39 15.60
CA ILE A 179 10.55 -13.37 14.14
C ILE A 179 9.95 -12.06 13.64
N ILE A 180 8.86 -11.57 14.24
CA ILE A 180 8.26 -10.29 13.83
C ILE A 180 9.22 -9.12 14.09
N ILE A 181 9.93 -9.16 15.22
CA ILE A 181 10.94 -8.14 15.57
C ILE A 181 12.07 -8.13 14.52
N GLU A 182 12.65 -9.29 14.20
CA GLU A 182 13.70 -9.41 13.20
C GLU A 182 13.23 -8.94 11.82
N PHE A 183 11.98 -9.24 11.47
CA PHE A 183 11.36 -8.78 10.24
C PHE A 183 11.23 -7.25 10.21
N ILE A 184 10.68 -6.63 11.26
CA ILE A 184 10.54 -5.18 11.38
C ILE A 184 11.90 -4.49 11.28
N GLU A 185 12.89 -4.95 12.05
CA GLU A 185 14.24 -4.40 12.04
C GLU A 185 14.92 -4.63 10.68
N GLY A 186 14.68 -5.77 10.06
CA GLY A 186 15.16 -6.09 8.73
C GLY A 186 14.60 -5.14 7.67
N VAL A 187 13.31 -4.80 7.73
CA VAL A 187 12.70 -3.79 6.86
C VAL A 187 13.31 -2.41 7.13
N GLN A 188 13.36 -1.96 8.39
CA GLN A 188 13.89 -0.64 8.78
C GLN A 188 15.38 -0.47 8.45
N THR A 189 16.16 -1.55 8.44
CA THR A 189 17.58 -1.56 8.07
C THR A 189 17.84 -1.88 6.59
N GLY A 190 16.79 -2.09 5.79
CA GLY A 190 16.89 -2.37 4.36
C GLY A 190 17.42 -3.78 4.01
N LYS A 191 17.44 -4.71 4.97
CA LYS A 191 17.82 -6.12 4.76
C LYS A 191 16.73 -6.92 4.06
N ILE A 192 15.47 -6.57 4.29
CA ILE A 192 14.32 -7.21 3.63
C ILE A 192 13.99 -6.40 2.38
N VAL A 193 13.83 -7.09 1.25
CA VAL A 193 13.45 -6.47 -0.03
C VAL A 193 11.93 -6.26 -0.11
N PRO A 194 11.45 -5.20 -0.78
CA PRO A 194 10.04 -5.01 -1.03
C PRO A 194 9.39 -6.19 -1.74
N PHE A 195 8.13 -6.44 -1.41
CA PHE A 195 7.27 -7.34 -2.14
C PHE A 195 6.61 -6.61 -3.32
N TYR A 196 6.64 -7.26 -4.48
CA TYR A 196 5.99 -6.81 -5.70
C TYR A 196 5.05 -7.92 -6.18
N LYS A 197 3.75 -7.61 -6.25
CA LYS A 197 2.70 -8.49 -6.78
C LYS A 197 3.02 -8.83 -8.24
N SER A 198 2.83 -10.09 -8.60
CA SER A 198 2.94 -10.53 -9.99
C SER A 198 2.05 -11.73 -10.20
N GLN A 199 1.41 -11.79 -11.34
CA GLN A 199 0.76 -13.00 -11.82
C GLN A 199 1.82 -14.09 -12.09
N PRO A 200 1.42 -15.37 -12.11
CA PRO A 200 2.27 -16.45 -12.61
C PRO A 200 2.71 -16.16 -14.04
N ILE A 201 3.94 -16.57 -14.38
CA ILE A 201 4.44 -16.47 -15.74
C ILE A 201 3.54 -17.36 -16.63
N PRO A 202 2.90 -16.79 -17.68
CA PRO A 202 2.03 -17.55 -18.56
C PRO A 202 2.83 -18.53 -19.42
N ASP A 203 2.20 -19.62 -19.85
CA ASP A 203 2.76 -20.50 -20.87
C ASP A 203 2.92 -19.73 -22.19
N GLU A 204 4.12 -19.75 -22.77
CA GLU A 204 4.40 -19.01 -24.00
C GLU A 204 3.90 -19.78 -25.23
N ASP A 205 2.89 -19.26 -25.92
CA ASP A 205 2.60 -19.66 -27.30
C ASP A 205 3.53 -18.89 -28.25
N ALA A 206 4.37 -19.62 -28.98
CA ALA A 206 5.24 -19.06 -30.00
C ALA A 206 4.45 -18.33 -31.10
N ASN A 207 3.22 -18.75 -31.39
CA ASN A 207 2.36 -18.22 -32.44
C ASN A 207 1.67 -16.90 -32.06
N ASP A 208 1.62 -16.56 -30.77
CA ASP A 208 0.97 -15.32 -30.33
C ASP A 208 1.72 -14.09 -30.84
N ILE A 209 1.00 -13.21 -31.52
CA ILE A 209 1.52 -11.96 -32.08
C ILE A 209 1.75 -10.88 -31.01
N ILE A 210 1.11 -11.02 -29.83
CA ILE A 210 1.31 -10.17 -28.66
C ILE A 210 1.76 -11.06 -27.51
N LYS A 211 2.91 -10.77 -26.92
CA LYS A 211 3.41 -11.55 -25.78
C LYS A 211 2.86 -11.01 -24.46
N VAL A 212 2.39 -11.90 -23.59
CA VAL A 212 1.93 -11.53 -22.25
C VAL A 212 3.12 -11.51 -21.30
N ILE A 213 3.28 -10.39 -20.59
CA ILE A 213 4.37 -10.14 -19.63
C ILE A 213 3.76 -9.93 -18.25
N VAL A 214 4.47 -10.38 -17.23
CA VAL A 214 4.09 -10.27 -15.81
C VAL A 214 5.21 -9.60 -15.02
N GLY A 215 4.95 -9.21 -13.77
CA GLY A 215 5.94 -8.53 -12.93
C GLY A 215 7.26 -9.29 -12.80
N GLN A 216 7.18 -10.59 -12.52
CA GLN A 216 8.33 -11.46 -12.31
C GLN A 216 9.28 -11.56 -13.51
N ASN A 217 8.78 -11.46 -14.74
CA ASN A 217 9.61 -11.60 -15.95
C ASN A 217 9.83 -10.29 -16.72
N PHE A 218 9.26 -9.17 -16.25
CA PHE A 218 9.34 -7.88 -16.92
C PHE A 218 10.77 -7.44 -17.21
N LYS A 219 11.65 -7.48 -16.20
CA LYS A 219 13.05 -7.11 -16.35
C LYS A 219 13.75 -7.96 -17.42
N GLN A 220 13.66 -9.29 -17.30
CA GLN A 220 14.29 -10.21 -18.24
C GLN A 220 13.75 -10.04 -19.67
N LYS A 221 12.44 -9.88 -19.83
CA LYS A 221 11.79 -9.86 -21.14
C LYS A 221 11.87 -8.50 -21.83
N ILE A 222 11.83 -7.40 -21.09
CA ILE A 222 11.75 -6.04 -21.63
C ILE A 222 13.06 -5.27 -21.46
N ILE A 223 13.59 -5.22 -20.23
CA ILE A 223 14.71 -4.35 -19.87
C ILE A 223 16.05 -4.93 -20.34
N ASP A 224 16.27 -6.23 -20.12
CA ASP A 224 17.52 -6.90 -20.46
C ASP A 224 17.55 -7.37 -21.94
N ASN A 225 16.46 -7.14 -22.69
CA ASN A 225 16.32 -7.55 -24.09
C ASN A 225 16.72 -6.43 -25.07
N GLN A 226 17.39 -6.82 -26.16
CA GLN A 226 17.93 -5.90 -27.17
C GLN A 226 16.91 -5.42 -28.22
N ASN A 227 15.68 -5.95 -28.21
CA ASN A 227 14.62 -5.50 -29.12
C ASN A 227 13.97 -4.20 -28.61
N ASP A 228 13.28 -3.48 -29.50
CA ASP A 228 12.30 -2.47 -29.11
C ASP A 228 10.99 -3.14 -28.70
N PHE A 229 10.30 -2.57 -27.71
CA PHE A 229 9.02 -3.12 -27.23
C PHE A 229 7.96 -2.06 -27.18
N LEU A 230 6.80 -2.37 -27.73
CA LEU A 230 5.57 -1.63 -27.45
C LEU A 230 4.82 -2.40 -26.36
N VAL A 231 4.66 -1.78 -25.20
CA VAL A 231 4.09 -2.43 -24.01
C VAL A 231 2.78 -1.75 -23.64
N LEU A 232 1.69 -2.51 -23.70
CA LEU A 232 0.38 -2.09 -23.22
C LEU A 232 0.19 -2.49 -21.76
N PHE A 233 0.08 -1.50 -20.87
CA PHE A 233 -0.42 -1.68 -19.50
C PHE A 233 -1.94 -1.52 -19.53
N TYR A 234 -2.67 -2.58 -19.19
CA TYR A 234 -4.13 -2.60 -19.23
C TYR A 234 -4.71 -3.10 -17.91
N ALA A 235 -6.03 -2.93 -17.75
CA ALA A 235 -6.79 -3.60 -16.70
C ALA A 235 -8.04 -4.31 -17.24
N SER A 236 -8.22 -5.57 -16.88
CA SER A 236 -9.29 -6.46 -17.35
C SER A 236 -10.69 -6.00 -16.93
N TRP A 237 -10.80 -5.19 -15.87
CA TRP A 237 -12.06 -4.56 -15.45
C TRP A 237 -12.27 -3.18 -16.10
N CYS A 238 -11.25 -2.57 -16.70
CA CYS A 238 -11.34 -1.23 -17.29
C CYS A 238 -12.03 -1.25 -18.66
N GLY A 239 -13.15 -0.54 -18.80
CA GLY A 239 -13.90 -0.45 -20.06
C GLY A 239 -13.07 0.10 -21.24
N LYS A 240 -12.23 1.12 -21.00
CA LYS A 240 -11.35 1.69 -22.03
C LYS A 240 -10.28 0.71 -22.50
N SER A 241 -9.76 -0.13 -21.60
CA SER A 241 -8.82 -1.21 -21.96
C SER A 241 -9.50 -2.26 -22.84
N LYS A 242 -10.73 -2.67 -22.50
CA LYS A 242 -11.51 -3.60 -23.33
C LYS A 242 -11.80 -3.06 -24.72
N GLU A 243 -12.11 -1.77 -24.84
CA GLU A 243 -12.33 -1.10 -26.12
C GLU A 243 -11.05 -1.04 -26.97
N PHE A 244 -9.89 -0.85 -26.34
CA PHE A 244 -8.61 -0.73 -27.03
C PHE A 244 -7.99 -2.08 -27.46
N GLU A 245 -8.26 -3.18 -26.74
CA GLU A 245 -7.72 -4.51 -27.06
C GLU A 245 -7.83 -4.89 -28.55
N PRO A 246 -8.99 -4.79 -29.24
CA PRO A 246 -9.07 -5.12 -30.67
C PRO A 246 -8.19 -4.23 -31.55
N LYS A 247 -8.02 -2.94 -31.21
CA LYS A 247 -7.11 -2.02 -31.93
C LYS A 247 -5.64 -2.40 -31.69
N TYR A 248 -5.30 -2.83 -30.48
CA TYR A 248 -3.96 -3.31 -30.16
C TYR A 248 -3.62 -4.61 -30.89
N GLN A 249 -4.59 -5.51 -31.05
CA GLN A 249 -4.46 -6.70 -31.92
C GLN A 249 -4.25 -6.31 -33.39
N GLN A 250 -4.95 -5.29 -33.89
CA GLN A 250 -4.72 -4.78 -35.25
C GLN A 250 -3.30 -4.21 -35.41
N LEU A 251 -2.82 -3.41 -34.45
CA LEU A 251 -1.43 -2.91 -34.43
C LEU A 251 -0.42 -4.06 -34.49
N ALA A 252 -0.64 -5.13 -33.71
CA ALA A 252 0.25 -6.30 -33.71
C ALA A 252 0.30 -7.00 -35.08
N LYS A 253 -0.85 -7.12 -35.76
CA LYS A 253 -0.90 -7.68 -37.12
C LYS A 253 -0.16 -6.80 -38.11
N LEU A 254 -0.42 -5.50 -38.11
CA LEU A 254 0.24 -4.54 -39.02
C LEU A 254 1.75 -4.50 -38.82
N LEU A 255 2.22 -4.59 -37.57
CA LEU A 255 3.63 -4.47 -37.22
C LEU A 255 4.39 -5.82 -37.21
N LYS A 256 3.70 -6.95 -37.46
CA LYS A 256 4.28 -8.30 -37.48
C LYS A 256 5.57 -8.45 -38.29
N PRO A 257 5.78 -7.77 -39.44
CA PRO A 257 7.03 -7.90 -40.21
C PRO A 257 8.28 -7.36 -39.50
N ASN A 258 8.13 -6.53 -38.46
CA ASN A 258 9.23 -5.84 -37.78
C ASN A 258 9.85 -6.71 -36.69
N LYS A 259 10.85 -7.53 -37.04
CA LYS A 259 11.50 -8.47 -36.09
C LYS A 259 12.16 -7.81 -34.86
N ASN A 260 12.53 -6.53 -34.97
CA ASN A 260 13.14 -5.78 -33.88
C ASN A 260 12.10 -5.10 -32.96
N LEU A 261 10.81 -5.10 -33.31
CA LEU A 261 9.73 -4.54 -32.50
C LEU A 261 8.83 -5.66 -32.00
N THR A 262 8.78 -5.85 -30.68
CA THR A 262 7.87 -6.82 -30.05
C THR A 262 6.71 -6.10 -29.38
N LEU A 263 5.47 -6.50 -29.71
CA LEU A 263 4.29 -6.01 -28.99
C LEU A 263 4.01 -6.91 -27.80
N THR A 264 3.81 -6.30 -26.64
CA THR A 264 3.52 -7.01 -25.40
C THR A 264 2.37 -6.36 -24.64
N LYS A 265 1.78 -7.11 -23.72
CA LYS A 265 0.79 -6.57 -22.80
C LYS A 265 1.01 -7.10 -21.38
N ILE A 266 0.67 -6.28 -20.41
CA ILE A 266 0.75 -6.57 -18.99
C ILE A 266 -0.53 -6.10 -18.30
N GLU A 267 -1.12 -6.99 -17.51
CA GLU A 267 -2.26 -6.68 -16.65
C GLU A 267 -1.73 -5.91 -15.44
N GLY A 268 -1.76 -4.58 -15.51
CA GLY A 268 -1.11 -3.72 -14.53
C GLY A 268 -1.83 -3.66 -13.19
N SER A 269 -3.10 -4.09 -13.09
CA SER A 269 -3.75 -4.21 -11.77
C SER A 269 -3.30 -5.45 -10.99
N GLU A 270 -2.68 -6.41 -11.68
CA GLU A 270 -2.23 -7.68 -11.09
C GLU A 270 -0.70 -7.83 -11.06
N ASN A 271 0.05 -6.82 -11.54
CA ASN A 271 1.51 -6.86 -11.64
C ASN A 271 2.13 -5.51 -11.28
N ASP A 272 2.94 -5.50 -10.22
CA ASP A 272 3.72 -4.35 -9.80
C ASP A 272 5.02 -4.27 -10.62
N ILE A 273 5.24 -3.13 -11.29
CA ILE A 273 6.47 -2.82 -12.01
C ILE A 273 7.09 -1.56 -11.40
N PRO A 274 7.98 -1.68 -10.41
CA PRO A 274 8.46 -0.54 -9.63
C PRO A 274 9.21 0.50 -10.47
N GLU A 275 9.81 0.11 -11.59
CA GLU A 275 10.55 1.04 -12.45
C GLU A 275 9.65 1.91 -13.34
N ILE A 276 8.34 1.61 -13.43
CA ILE A 276 7.44 2.23 -14.40
C ILE A 276 6.25 2.87 -13.70
N TYR A 277 6.17 4.20 -13.80
CA TYR A 277 5.05 4.96 -13.28
C TYR A 277 4.02 5.27 -14.38
N TYR A 278 2.75 4.94 -14.13
CA TYR A 278 1.62 5.30 -15.00
C TYR A 278 0.37 5.59 -14.16
N LYS A 279 -0.46 6.52 -14.63
CA LYS A 279 -1.60 7.06 -13.85
C LYS A 279 -2.90 6.26 -13.99
N GLY A 280 -2.98 5.33 -14.92
CA GLY A 280 -4.19 4.55 -15.15
C GLY A 280 -4.14 3.68 -16.39
N PHE A 281 -5.31 3.14 -16.77
CA PHE A 281 -5.44 2.16 -17.84
C PHE A 281 -6.39 2.63 -18.95
N PRO A 282 -6.11 2.27 -20.23
CA PRO A 282 -4.84 1.71 -20.71
C PRO A 282 -3.73 2.78 -20.75
N THR A 283 -2.48 2.37 -20.59
CA THR A 283 -1.30 3.20 -20.86
C THR A 283 -0.35 2.44 -21.79
N LEU A 284 0.23 3.13 -22.76
CA LEU A 284 1.11 2.54 -23.77
C LEU A 284 2.50 3.16 -23.67
N PHE A 285 3.53 2.32 -23.67
CA PHE A 285 4.93 2.73 -23.65
C PHE A 285 5.70 2.11 -24.79
N VAL A 286 6.69 2.82 -25.32
CA VAL A 286 7.73 2.22 -26.17
C VAL A 286 9.07 2.21 -25.42
N PHE A 287 9.62 1.02 -25.28
CA PHE A 287 10.91 0.74 -24.67
C PHE A 287 11.94 0.50 -25.77
N GLN A 288 12.76 1.50 -26.04
CA GLN A 288 13.82 1.40 -27.04
C GLN A 288 14.97 0.52 -26.54
N SER A 289 15.51 -0.31 -27.41
CA SER A 289 16.73 -1.13 -27.24
C SER A 289 17.89 -0.39 -26.57
N LEU A 290 18.16 0.86 -26.99
CA LEU A 290 19.23 1.69 -26.45
C LEU A 290 18.82 2.59 -25.27
N ASN A 291 17.54 2.61 -24.90
CA ASN A 291 17.02 3.48 -23.84
C ASN A 291 15.84 2.86 -23.08
N LYS A 292 16.08 1.69 -22.46
CA LYS A 292 15.07 0.96 -21.67
C LYS A 292 14.68 1.63 -20.36
N GLN A 293 15.58 2.44 -19.82
CA GLN A 293 15.41 3.09 -18.51
C GLN A 293 14.54 4.36 -18.59
N GLN A 294 14.34 4.91 -19.80
CA GLN A 294 13.49 6.07 -20.03
C GLN A 294 12.56 5.79 -21.22
N PRO A 295 11.58 4.89 -21.05
CA PRO A 295 10.62 4.59 -22.11
C PRO A 295 9.75 5.81 -22.43
N PHE A 296 9.35 5.95 -23.69
CA PHE A 296 8.42 7.02 -24.07
C PHE A 296 6.99 6.57 -23.79
N ILE A 297 6.26 7.37 -23.04
CA ILE A 297 4.82 7.23 -22.84
C ILE A 297 4.07 7.81 -24.05
N TYR A 298 3.00 7.12 -24.48
CA TYR A 298 2.09 7.63 -25.49
C TYR A 298 0.96 8.43 -24.82
N GLU A 299 0.85 9.71 -25.16
CA GLU A 299 -0.17 10.63 -24.62
C GLU A 299 -1.28 10.97 -25.64
N GLY A 300 -1.22 10.39 -26.84
CA GLY A 300 -2.19 10.64 -27.91
C GLY A 300 -3.48 9.83 -27.78
N LYS A 301 -4.32 9.90 -28.82
CA LYS A 301 -5.56 9.13 -28.88
C LYS A 301 -5.27 7.65 -29.09
N MET A 302 -6.00 6.76 -28.42
CA MET A 302 -5.87 5.30 -28.53
C MET A 302 -6.47 4.76 -29.85
N GLU A 303 -5.97 5.29 -30.97
CA GLU A 303 -6.33 4.93 -32.35
C GLU A 303 -5.12 4.37 -33.09
N VAL A 304 -5.35 3.42 -34.00
CA VAL A 304 -4.29 2.69 -34.70
C VAL A 304 -3.36 3.63 -35.47
N ASP A 305 -3.93 4.54 -36.28
CA ASP A 305 -3.12 5.43 -37.13
C ASP A 305 -2.28 6.42 -36.32
N GLU A 306 -2.82 6.95 -35.23
CA GLU A 306 -2.13 7.90 -34.34
C GLU A 306 -0.95 7.21 -33.64
N ILE A 307 -1.16 5.98 -33.16
CA ILE A 307 -0.09 5.19 -32.53
C ILE A 307 0.98 4.81 -33.57
N LEU A 308 0.58 4.42 -34.79
CA LEU A 308 1.54 4.12 -35.86
C LEU A 308 2.39 5.33 -36.21
N ASN A 309 1.79 6.53 -36.30
CA ASN A 309 2.53 7.76 -36.57
C ASN A 309 3.49 8.10 -35.44
N TRP A 310 3.04 8.01 -34.18
CA TRP A 310 3.90 8.19 -33.03
C TRP A 310 5.06 7.18 -32.99
N LEU A 311 4.80 5.90 -33.29
CA LEU A 311 5.87 4.89 -33.35
C LEU A 311 6.91 5.20 -34.43
N LYS A 312 6.49 5.72 -35.60
CA LYS A 312 7.43 6.16 -36.65
C LYS A 312 8.33 7.31 -36.18
N GLU A 313 7.84 8.16 -35.27
CA GLU A 313 8.64 9.24 -34.68
C GLU A 313 9.59 8.76 -33.58
N LYS A 314 9.19 7.71 -32.84
CA LYS A 314 9.97 7.20 -31.71
C LYS A 314 10.93 6.08 -32.08
N ILE A 315 10.70 5.33 -33.15
CA ILE A 315 11.58 4.22 -33.53
C ILE A 315 12.62 4.71 -34.55
N ASN A 316 13.88 4.37 -34.32
CA ASN A 316 15.02 4.87 -35.11
C ASN A 316 15.25 4.10 -36.42
N TYR A 317 14.25 3.36 -36.88
CA TYR A 317 14.26 2.65 -38.16
C TYR A 317 12.87 2.67 -38.79
N GLN A 318 12.84 2.49 -40.11
CA GLN A 318 11.58 2.51 -40.86
C GLN A 318 10.73 1.28 -40.51
N LEU A 319 9.51 1.52 -40.02
CA LEU A 319 8.53 0.46 -39.77
C LEU A 319 7.96 -0.08 -41.08
N ILE A 320 7.91 -1.40 -41.17
CA ILE A 320 7.30 -2.15 -42.28
C ILE A 320 5.88 -2.53 -41.87
N LEU A 321 4.88 -2.08 -42.62
CA LEU A 321 3.50 -2.45 -42.38
C LEU A 321 3.12 -3.65 -43.24
N GLN A 322 2.53 -4.67 -42.63
CA GLN A 322 1.89 -5.74 -43.36
C GLN A 322 0.70 -5.16 -44.14
N LYS A 323 0.63 -5.41 -45.45
CA LYS A 323 -0.53 -5.05 -46.25
C LYS A 323 -1.73 -5.84 -45.75
N GLU A 324 -2.85 -5.18 -45.50
CA GLU A 324 -4.11 -5.87 -45.22
C GLU A 324 -4.47 -6.70 -46.47
N GLU A 325 -4.49 -8.03 -46.32
CA GLU A 325 -5.13 -8.91 -47.30
C GLU A 325 -6.64 -8.70 -47.11
N PHE A 326 -7.25 -7.94 -48.03
CA PHE A 326 -8.70 -7.72 -48.09
C PHE A 326 -9.44 -8.95 -48.61
#